data_AF-A0A2V8K2I2-F1
#
_entry.id   AF-A0A2V8K2I2-F1
#
_cell.length_a   1.000
_cell.length_b   1.000
_cell.length_c   1.000
_cell.angle_alpha   90.00
_cell.angle_beta   90.00
_cell.angle_gamma   90.00
#
_symmetry.space_group_name_H-M   'P 1'
#
loop_
_entity.id
_entity.type
_entity.pdbx_description
1 polymer ?
#
loop_
_entity_poly.entity_id
_entity_poly.type
_entity_poly.pdbx_seq_one_letter_code
_entity_poly.pdbx_strand_id
1 'polypeptide(L)'
;FKDRKFQMLAISVDNDWKLVNGFYKDYNLTLPAFLDPGHQVANQYKVYKFPETFLIDGNGYVIKHTWVERWADPRVMSNIDSLIRQQEARQHTEQHQASAP
;
A
#
# COMPACT_ATOMS: atom_id res chain seq x y z
N PHE A 1 4.33 -0.99 -11.23
CA PHE A 1 4.37 -2.03 -10.20
C PHE A 1 3.17 -2.99 -10.21
N LYS A 2 2.11 -2.80 -11.02
CA LYS A 2 0.87 -3.59 -10.94
C LYS A 2 1.05 -5.12 -11.15
N ASP A 3 2.01 -5.52 -11.96
CA ASP A 3 2.29 -6.95 -12.26
C ASP A 3 3.39 -7.55 -11.37
N ARG A 4 3.68 -6.92 -10.23
CA ARG A 4 4.73 -7.34 -9.30
C ARG A 4 4.14 -7.65 -7.94
N LYS A 5 4.95 -8.18 -7.02
CA LYS A 5 4.55 -8.46 -5.63
C LYS A 5 4.45 -7.18 -4.80
N PHE A 6 3.59 -6.26 -5.25
CA PHE A 6 3.32 -4.97 -4.61
C PHE A 6 1.90 -4.50 -4.93
N GLN A 7 1.20 -4.04 -3.90
CA GLN A 7 -0.13 -3.45 -4.04
C GLN A 7 -0.20 -2.15 -3.25
N MET A 8 -0.73 -1.11 -3.89
CA MET A 8 -1.13 0.12 -3.21
C MET A 8 -2.64 0.13 -3.07
N LEU A 9 -3.14 0.41 -1.87
CA LEU A 9 -4.56 0.46 -1.54
C LEU A 9 -4.87 1.81 -0.88
N ALA A 10 -6.05 2.35 -1.17
CA ALA A 10 -6.61 3.47 -0.43
C ALA A 10 -7.68 2.99 0.54
N ILE A 11 -7.66 3.53 1.76
CA ILE A 11 -8.74 3.37 2.72
C ILE A 11 -9.34 4.75 2.94
N SER A 12 -10.61 4.91 2.59
CA SER A 12 -11.36 6.16 2.84
C SER A 12 -12.19 5.97 4.11
N VAL A 13 -12.13 6.96 5.01
CA VAL A 13 -12.99 7.00 6.22
C VAL A 13 -14.36 7.60 5.93
N ASP A 14 -14.67 7.91 4.66
CA ASP A 14 -15.96 8.45 4.28
C ASP A 14 -17.07 7.40 4.48
N ASN A 15 -18.29 7.90 4.65
CA ASN A 15 -19.45 7.05 4.95
C ASN A 15 -19.98 6.27 3.73
N ASP A 16 -19.75 6.77 2.52
CA ASP A 16 -20.31 6.17 1.31
C ASP A 16 -19.42 6.36 0.08
N TRP A 17 -19.67 5.50 -0.92
CA TRP A 17 -18.94 5.48 -2.17
C TRP A 17 -19.19 6.67 -3.09
N LYS A 18 -20.24 7.48 -2.88
CA LYS A 18 -20.56 8.60 -3.79
C LYS A 18 -19.46 9.65 -3.75
N LEU A 19 -18.99 10.01 -2.56
CA LEU A 19 -17.88 10.96 -2.38
C LEU A 19 -16.58 10.41 -2.94
N VAL A 20 -16.26 9.15 -2.62
CA VAL A 20 -15.05 8.48 -3.11
C VAL A 20 -15.05 8.37 -4.64
N ASN A 21 -16.15 7.95 -5.24
CA ASN A 21 -16.27 7.81 -6.70
C ASN A 21 -16.14 9.16 -7.42
N GLY A 22 -16.71 10.23 -6.85
CA GLY A 22 -16.52 11.59 -7.36
C GLY A 22 -15.05 11.99 -7.37
N PHE A 23 -14.37 11.85 -6.23
CA PHE A 23 -12.94 12.14 -6.11
C PHE A 23 -12.09 11.30 -7.08
N TYR A 24 -12.36 10.00 -7.19
CA TYR A 24 -11.65 9.11 -8.11
C TYR A 24 -11.81 9.53 -9.57
N LYS A 25 -13.01 9.97 -9.95
CA LYS A 25 -13.30 10.47 -11.29
C LYS A 25 -12.55 11.77 -11.56
N ASP A 26 -12.58 12.72 -10.63
CA ASP A 26 -11.98 14.05 -10.80
C ASP A 26 -10.44 13.98 -10.94
N TYR A 27 -9.82 12.99 -10.30
CA TYR A 27 -8.36 12.80 -10.31
C TYR A 27 -7.89 11.58 -11.13
N ASN A 28 -8.78 10.95 -11.92
CA ASN A 28 -8.48 9.77 -12.75
C ASN A 28 -7.76 8.63 -12.00
N LEU A 29 -8.18 8.38 -10.75
CA LEU A 29 -7.56 7.38 -9.89
C LEU A 29 -7.97 5.96 -10.26
N THR A 30 -7.02 5.02 -10.19
CA THR A 30 -7.24 3.60 -10.55
C THR A 30 -6.72 2.61 -9.51
N LEU A 31 -6.24 3.11 -8.36
CA LEU A 31 -5.85 2.23 -7.27
C LEU A 31 -7.11 1.60 -6.63
N PRO A 32 -7.05 0.35 -6.13
CA PRO A 32 -8.15 -0.19 -5.37
C PRO A 32 -8.39 0.62 -4.09
N ALA A 33 -9.66 0.82 -3.76
CA ALA A 33 -10.09 1.55 -2.56
C ALA A 33 -11.00 0.67 -1.70
N PHE A 34 -11.08 0.98 -0.41
CA PHE A 34 -12.06 0.42 0.52
C PHE A 34 -12.59 1.52 1.44
N LEU A 35 -13.81 1.36 1.96
CA LEU A 35 -14.39 2.26 2.95
C LEU A 35 -14.12 1.76 4.38
N ASP A 36 -13.96 2.71 5.29
CA ASP A 36 -13.85 2.53 6.74
C ASP A 36 -14.76 3.54 7.48
N PRO A 37 -16.09 3.48 7.28
CA PRO A 37 -17.05 4.47 7.80
C PRO A 37 -17.16 4.47 9.33
N GLY A 38 -16.58 3.47 10.00
CA GLY A 38 -16.48 3.37 11.47
C GLY A 38 -15.08 3.67 12.01
N HIS A 39 -14.15 4.08 11.16
CA HIS A 39 -12.76 4.37 11.51
C HIS A 39 -12.06 3.19 12.21
N GLN A 40 -12.47 1.94 11.96
CA GLN A 40 -11.92 0.76 12.63
C GLN A 40 -10.46 0.56 12.22
N VAL A 41 -10.18 0.63 10.92
CA VAL A 41 -8.82 0.52 10.38
C VAL A 41 -8.01 1.75 10.76
N ALA A 42 -8.58 2.94 10.60
CA ALA A 42 -7.91 4.19 10.99
C ALA A 42 -7.49 4.17 12.48
N ASN A 43 -8.37 3.74 13.38
CA ASN A 43 -8.08 3.64 14.81
C ASN A 43 -7.00 2.58 15.11
N GLN A 44 -7.07 1.41 14.46
CA GLN A 44 -6.06 0.36 14.63
C GLN A 44 -4.65 0.84 14.21
N TYR A 45 -4.58 1.65 13.16
CA TYR A 45 -3.34 2.26 12.67
C TYR A 45 -3.01 3.60 13.35
N LYS A 46 -3.84 4.06 14.30
CA LYS A 46 -3.70 5.34 15.04
C LYS A 46 -3.59 6.55 14.11
N VAL A 47 -4.40 6.55 13.06
CA VAL A 47 -4.52 7.64 12.07
C VAL A 47 -5.43 8.72 12.64
N TYR A 48 -4.97 9.97 12.61
CA TYR A 48 -5.74 11.12 13.15
C TYR A 48 -5.84 12.30 12.18
N LYS A 49 -5.03 12.33 11.11
CA LYS A 49 -5.19 13.30 10.02
C LYS A 49 -5.05 12.57 8.69
N PHE A 50 -5.42 13.24 7.61
CA PHE A 50 -5.40 12.65 6.27
C PHE A 50 -4.65 13.57 5.30
N PRO A 51 -3.88 13.03 4.34
CA PRO A 51 -3.56 11.60 4.18
C PRO A 51 -2.46 11.11 5.14
N GLU A 52 -2.48 9.81 5.41
CA GLU A 52 -1.39 9.04 6.03
C GLU A 52 -1.09 7.82 5.16
N THR A 53 0.18 7.44 5.03
CA THR A 53 0.60 6.28 4.24
C THR A 53 1.53 5.39 5.06
N PHE A 54 1.22 4.09 5.03
CA PHE A 54 2.02 3.05 5.64
C PHE A 54 2.61 2.17 4.53
N LEU A 55 3.91 1.90 4.61
CA LEU A 55 4.56 0.88 3.81
C LEU A 55 4.74 -0.35 4.67
N ILE A 56 4.15 -1.46 4.23
CA ILE A 56 4.18 -2.74 4.93
C ILE A 56 5.02 -3.70 4.09
N ASP A 57 5.96 -4.40 4.73
CA ASP A 57 6.79 -5.40 4.05
C ASP A 57 6.07 -6.74 3.89
N GLY A 58 6.71 -7.69 3.20
CA GLY A 58 6.13 -9.01 2.95
C GLY A 58 5.94 -9.89 4.18
N ASN A 59 6.48 -9.50 5.33
CA ASN A 59 6.28 -10.18 6.62
C ASN A 59 5.14 -9.53 7.44
N GLY A 60 4.53 -8.46 6.92
CA GLY A 60 3.45 -7.73 7.60
C GLY A 60 3.95 -6.62 8.54
N TYR A 61 5.24 -6.26 8.50
CA TYR A 61 5.76 -5.17 9.34
C TYR A 61 5.64 -3.81 8.66
N VAL A 62 5.19 -2.81 9.42
CA VAL A 62 5.26 -1.40 9.00
C VAL A 62 6.71 -0.96 8.98
N ILE A 63 7.27 -0.76 7.79
CA ILE A 63 8.65 -0.31 7.59
C ILE A 63 8.75 1.19 7.30
N LYS A 64 7.62 1.85 7.02
CA LYS A 64 7.55 3.30 6.89
C LYS A 64 6.14 3.80 7.22
N HIS A 65 6.07 4.97 7.86
CA HIS A 65 4.87 5.75 8.06
C HIS A 65 5.16 7.20 7.66
N THR A 66 4.33 7.79 6.80
CA THR A 66 4.52 9.16 6.31
C THR A 66 3.19 9.86 6.01
N TRP A 67 3.20 11.19 6.10
CA TRP A 67 2.05 12.05 5.81
C TRP A 67 2.11 12.61 4.39
N VAL A 68 3.32 13.00 3.97
CA VAL A 68 3.59 13.58 2.65
C VAL A 68 4.81 12.89 2.11
N GLU A 69 4.73 12.47 0.85
CA GLU A 69 5.86 11.87 0.16
C GLU A 69 5.81 12.27 -1.32
N ARG A 70 7.00 12.47 -1.90
CA ARG A 70 7.14 12.70 -3.33
C ARG A 70 7.19 11.35 -4.03
N TRP A 71 6.04 10.71 -4.17
CA TRP A 71 5.94 9.36 -4.75
C TRP A 71 6.52 9.24 -6.16
N ALA A 72 6.50 10.33 -6.94
CA ALA A 72 7.10 10.38 -8.26
C ALA A 72 8.61 10.67 -8.26
N ASP A 73 9.23 10.91 -7.10
CA ASP A 73 10.68 11.10 -7.00
C ASP A 73 11.39 9.78 -7.35
N PRO A 74 12.34 9.79 -8.31
CA PRO A 74 13.05 8.58 -8.73
C PRO A 74 13.72 7.83 -7.57
N ARG A 75 14.13 8.54 -6.52
CA ARG A 75 14.77 7.93 -5.33
C ARG A 75 13.76 7.13 -4.52
N VAL A 76 12.54 7.64 -4.34
CA VAL A 76 11.45 6.94 -3.65
C VAL A 76 11.05 5.70 -4.45
N MET A 77 10.92 5.86 -5.78
CA MET A 77 10.59 4.76 -6.69
C MET A 77 11.66 3.65 -6.68
N SER A 78 12.94 4.02 -6.67
CA SER A 78 14.06 3.07 -6.59
C SER A 78 14.08 2.30 -5.26
N ASN A 79 13.79 2.99 -4.14
CA ASN A 79 13.69 2.34 -2.83
C ASN A 79 12.54 1.31 -2.80
N ILE A 80 11.36 1.67 -3.34
CA ILE A 80 10.23 0.75 -3.46
C ILE A 80 10.59 -0.43 -4.37
N ASP A 81 11.20 -0.17 -5.53
CA ASP A 81 11.64 -1.22 -6.47
C ASP A 81 12.57 -2.25 -5.80
N SER A 82 13.52 -1.75 -4.98
CA SER A 82 14.46 -2.58 -4.24
C SER A 82 13.77 -3.47 -3.21
N LEU A 83 12.79 -2.95 -2.47
CA LEU A 83 12.00 -3.74 -1.51
C LEU A 83 11.18 -4.83 -2.22
N ILE A 84 10.60 -4.51 -3.38
CA ILE A 84 9.85 -5.49 -4.17
C ILE A 84 10.78 -6.61 -4.65
N ARG A 85 11.98 -6.28 -5.16
CA ARG A 85 12.97 -7.28 -5.60
C ARG A 85 13.42 -8.20 -4.47
N GLN A 86 13.65 -7.64 -3.28
CA GLN A 86 13.99 -8.43 -2.10
C GLN A 86 12.88 -9.42 -1.75
N GLN A 87 11.62 -8.99 -1.84
CA GLN A 87 10.49 -9.88 -1.57
C GLN A 87 10.31 -10.96 -2.64
N GLU A 88 10.45 -10.61 -3.92
CA GLU A 88 10.42 -11.57 -5.03
C GLU A 88 11.53 -12.64 -4.88
N ALA A 89 12.74 -12.24 -4.51
CA ALA A 89 13.87 -13.15 -4.30
C ALA A 89 13.66 -14.11 -3.10
N ARG A 90 13.07 -13.63 -1.99
CA ARG A 90 12.76 -14.47 -0.82
C ARG A 90 11.81 -15.61 -1.19
N GLN A 91 10.75 -15.31 -1.95
CA GLN A 91 9.78 -16.33 -2.36
C GLN A 91 10.40 -17.39 -3.27
N HIS A 92 11.30 -17.01 -4.18
CA HIS A 92 12.02 -17.97 -5.01
C HIS A 92 12.87 -18.93 -4.16
N THR A 93 13.55 -18.45 -3.13
CA THR A 93 14.37 -19.29 -2.24
C THR A 93 13.50 -20.24 -1.40
N GLU A 94 12.40 -19.73 -0.84
CA GLU A 94 11.46 -20.53 -0.04
C GLU A 94 10.79 -21.63 -0.87
N GLN A 95 10.43 -21.35 -2.13
CA GLN A 95 9.87 -22.34 -3.04
C GLN A 95 10.88 -23.44 -3.40
N HIS A 96 12.15 -23.10 -3.62
CA HIS A 96 13.19 -24.11 -3.87
C HIS A 96 13.44 -24.99 -2.65
N GLN A 97 13.42 -24.43 -1.43
CA GLN A 97 13.58 -25.20 -0.20
C GLN A 97 12.37 -26.09 0.14
N ALA A 98 11.15 -25.63 -0.11
CA ALA A 98 9.93 -26.41 0.12
C ALA A 98 9.71 -27.55 -0.89
N SER A 99 10.44 -27.53 -2.01
CA SER A 99 10.36 -28.52 -3.09
C SER A 99 11.49 -29.56 -3.04
N ALA A 100 12.43 -29.42 -2.11
CA ALA A 100 13.51 -30.37 -1.92
C ALA A 100 13.00 -31.63 -1.18
N PRO A 101 13.31 -32.85 -1.66
CA PRO A 101 12.83 -34.11 -1.07
C PRO A 101 13.39 -34.40 0.33
#